data_AF-A0A6A6HU37-F1
#
_entry.id   AF-A0A6A6HU37-F1
#
_cell.length_a   1.000
_cell.length_b   1.000
_cell.length_c   1.000
_cell.angle_alpha   90.00
_cell.angle_beta   90.00
_cell.angle_gamma   90.00
#
_symmetry.space_group_name_H-M   'P 1'
#
loop_
_entity.id
_entity.type
_entity.pdbx_description
1 polymer ?
#
loop_
_entity_poly.entity_id
_entity_poly.type
_entity_poly.pdbx_seq_one_letter_code
_entity_poly.pdbx_strand_id
1 'polypeptide(L)'
;MDGARPLQHGKIACRPGSCGTVGYLAPEMEQRDYDELVDVWSLGVVGIQLFHQTHPWALPANPFRKDFEGKYLHEFRRRYDFWAAKLRNAHTTSIQHLLTQMLRLGVKMDKDPNPGQRISADEALRHDVWKKDEADEHGPLKKAKMG
;
A
#
# COMPACT_ATOMS: atom_id res chain seq x y z
N MET A 1 -10.77 -12.25 -33.42
CA MET A 1 -9.65 -11.32 -33.68
C MET A 1 -9.65 -10.31 -32.56
N ASP A 2 -8.84 -10.53 -31.53
CA ASP A 2 -8.76 -9.64 -30.37
C ASP A 2 -7.93 -8.40 -30.72
N GLY A 3 -8.58 -7.25 -30.82
CA GLY A 3 -7.94 -5.96 -30.92
C GLY A 3 -7.30 -5.59 -29.59
N ALA A 4 -6.02 -5.94 -29.41
CA ALA A 4 -5.25 -5.50 -28.26
C ALA A 4 -5.19 -3.95 -28.27
N ARG A 5 -5.75 -3.33 -27.23
CA ARG A 5 -5.60 -1.89 -27.01
C ARG A 5 -4.10 -1.60 -26.80
N PRO A 6 -3.54 -0.55 -27.45
CA PRO A 6 -2.16 -0.18 -27.20
C PRO A 6 -1.98 0.18 -25.72
N LEU A 7 -1.01 -0.44 -25.07
CA LEU A 7 -0.62 -0.06 -23.71
C LEU A 7 -0.12 1.38 -23.74
N GLN A 8 -0.63 2.22 -22.84
CA GLN A 8 -0.04 3.53 -22.61
C GLN A 8 1.39 3.35 -22.07
N HIS A 9 2.31 4.21 -22.49
CA HIS A 9 3.72 4.11 -22.09
C HIS A 9 3.83 4.04 -20.56
N GLY A 10 4.53 3.04 -20.02
CA GLY A 10 4.66 2.81 -18.57
C GLY A 10 3.54 1.98 -17.92
N LYS A 11 2.53 1.52 -18.66
CA LYS A 11 1.46 0.64 -18.14
C LYS A 11 1.68 -0.82 -18.54
N ILE A 12 1.51 -1.71 -17.57
CA ILE A 12 1.56 -3.17 -17.73
C ILE A 12 0.14 -3.70 -17.86
N ALA A 13 -0.08 -4.58 -18.84
CA ALA A 13 -1.37 -5.23 -19.06
C ALA A 13 -1.80 -6.05 -17.84
N CYS A 14 -3.03 -5.88 -17.39
CA CYS A 14 -3.60 -6.71 -16.33
C CYS A 14 -3.66 -8.19 -16.74
N ARG A 15 -3.23 -9.09 -15.86
CA ARG A 15 -3.35 -10.54 -16.04
C ARG A 15 -3.89 -11.18 -14.75
N PRO A 16 -5.23 -11.14 -14.54
CA PRO A 16 -5.85 -11.58 -13.30
C PRO A 16 -5.44 -13.00 -12.91
N GLY A 17 -5.12 -13.21 -11.63
CA GLY A 17 -4.77 -14.51 -11.06
C GLY A 17 -3.45 -15.14 -11.55
N SER A 18 -2.62 -14.41 -12.29
CA SER A 18 -1.39 -14.96 -12.89
C SER A 18 -0.08 -14.56 -12.20
N CYS A 19 -0.10 -13.60 -11.28
CA CYS A 19 1.11 -13.07 -10.66
C CYS A 19 0.90 -12.56 -9.22
N GLY A 20 2.01 -12.32 -8.52
CA GLY A 20 2.08 -11.73 -7.19
C GLY A 20 1.69 -12.65 -6.04
N THR A 21 1.69 -12.09 -4.83
CA THR A 21 1.36 -12.80 -3.59
C THR A 21 0.01 -12.31 -3.07
N VAL A 22 -0.93 -13.24 -2.87
CA VAL A 22 -2.24 -12.94 -2.26
C VAL A 22 -2.01 -12.24 -0.92
N GLY A 23 -2.73 -11.13 -0.70
CA GLY A 23 -2.54 -10.28 0.48
C GLY A 23 -1.69 -9.03 0.20
N TYR A 24 -0.80 -9.06 -0.79
CA TYR A 24 0.05 -7.92 -1.14
C TYR A 24 -0.30 -7.29 -2.50
N LEU A 25 -1.10 -7.99 -3.31
CA LEU A 25 -1.57 -7.51 -4.60
C LEU A 25 -2.39 -6.22 -4.46
N ALA A 26 -2.07 -5.24 -5.30
CA ALA A 26 -2.88 -4.04 -5.45
C ALA A 26 -4.19 -4.38 -6.19
N PRO A 27 -5.33 -3.78 -5.81
CA PRO A 27 -6.63 -4.10 -6.40
C PRO A 27 -6.68 -3.96 -7.93
N GLU A 28 -5.98 -2.97 -8.48
CA GLU A 28 -5.90 -2.72 -9.92
C GLU A 28 -5.33 -3.90 -10.72
N MET A 29 -4.42 -4.70 -10.14
CA MET A 29 -3.72 -5.80 -10.84
C MET A 29 -4.64 -6.95 -11.28
N GLU A 30 -5.90 -6.95 -10.82
CA GLU A 30 -6.92 -7.95 -11.18
C GLU A 30 -8.00 -7.39 -12.10
N GLN A 31 -8.00 -6.07 -12.38
CA GLN A 31 -9.11 -5.44 -13.10
C GLN A 31 -8.70 -4.40 -14.16
N ARG A 32 -7.46 -3.89 -14.14
CA ARG A 32 -7.00 -2.84 -15.06
C ARG A 32 -5.49 -2.84 -15.26
N ASP A 33 -5.07 -2.25 -16.36
CA ASP A 33 -3.64 -2.01 -16.59
C ASP A 33 -3.09 -1.10 -15.48
N TYR A 34 -1.90 -1.45 -15.01
CA TYR A 34 -1.31 -0.90 -13.81
C TYR A 34 0.11 -0.39 -14.09
N ASP A 35 0.65 0.40 -13.16
CA ASP A 35 2.00 0.96 -13.20
C ASP A 35 2.74 0.64 -11.90
N GLU A 36 3.85 1.33 -11.62
CA GLU A 36 4.67 1.14 -10.42
C GLU A 36 3.93 1.43 -9.09
N LEU A 37 2.74 2.06 -9.11
CA LEU A 37 1.99 2.33 -7.89
C LEU A 37 1.53 1.04 -7.17
N VAL A 38 1.52 -0.10 -7.87
CA VAL A 38 1.25 -1.40 -7.25
C VAL A 38 2.33 -1.82 -6.26
N ASP A 39 3.58 -1.39 -6.49
CA ASP A 39 4.69 -1.64 -5.56
C ASP A 39 4.56 -0.76 -4.32
N VAL A 40 4.08 0.47 -4.47
CA VAL A 40 3.79 1.35 -3.33
C VAL A 40 2.68 0.78 -2.44
N TRP A 41 1.65 0.19 -3.06
CA TRP A 41 0.60 -0.51 -2.31
C TRP A 41 1.18 -1.69 -1.52
N SER A 42 1.94 -2.57 -2.19
CA SER A 42 2.50 -3.76 -1.54
C SER A 42 3.46 -3.38 -0.40
N LEU A 43 4.25 -2.31 -0.58
CA LEU A 43 5.09 -1.75 0.47
C LEU A 43 4.28 -1.19 1.64
N GLY A 44 3.13 -0.56 1.38
CA GLY A 44 2.20 -0.14 2.44
C GLY A 44 1.67 -1.32 3.26
N VAL A 45 1.38 -2.46 2.62
CA VAL A 45 0.98 -3.71 3.31
C VAL A 45 2.10 -4.22 4.21
N VAL A 46 3.32 -4.30 3.66
CA VAL A 46 4.52 -4.69 4.41
C VAL A 46 4.75 -3.74 5.58
N GLY A 47 4.57 -2.43 5.38
CA GLY A 47 4.70 -1.43 6.43
C GLY A 47 3.72 -1.67 7.59
N ILE A 48 2.44 -1.96 7.31
CA ILE A 48 1.50 -2.34 8.38
C ILE A 48 2.01 -3.59 9.11
N GLN A 49 2.46 -4.60 8.37
CA GLN A 49 2.92 -5.85 8.97
C GLN A 49 4.15 -5.66 9.86
N LEU A 50 5.09 -4.80 9.47
CA LEU A 50 6.29 -4.48 10.26
C LEU A 50 5.96 -3.67 11.51
N PHE A 51 5.19 -2.58 11.37
CA PHE A 51 4.97 -1.61 12.45
C PHE A 51 3.79 -1.96 13.37
N HIS A 52 2.88 -2.83 12.93
CA HIS A 52 1.75 -3.28 13.74
C HIS A 52 1.75 -4.80 14.01
N GLN A 53 2.78 -5.53 13.54
CA GLN A 53 2.96 -6.96 13.78
C GLN A 53 1.77 -7.82 13.32
N THR A 54 1.00 -7.33 12.35
CA THR A 54 -0.17 -8.04 11.81
C THR A 54 -0.40 -7.71 10.34
N HIS A 55 -0.80 -8.69 9.55
CA HIS A 55 -1.16 -8.47 8.15
C HIS A 55 -2.54 -7.80 8.08
N PRO A 56 -2.71 -6.71 7.31
CA PRO A 56 -3.90 -5.87 7.41
C PRO A 56 -5.22 -6.57 7.05
N TRP A 57 -5.20 -7.47 6.05
CA TRP A 57 -6.40 -8.24 5.69
C TRP A 57 -6.26 -9.76 5.63
N ALA A 58 -5.09 -10.40 5.58
CA ALA A 58 -4.88 -11.85 5.76
C ALA A 58 -6.04 -12.75 5.24
N LEU A 59 -6.39 -12.62 3.96
CA LEU A 59 -7.54 -13.31 3.38
C LEU A 59 -7.13 -14.64 2.76
N PRO A 60 -8.00 -15.68 2.76
CA PRO A 60 -7.67 -16.99 2.18
C PRO A 60 -7.46 -16.99 0.67
N ALA A 61 -7.98 -16.00 -0.04
CA ALA A 61 -7.83 -15.85 -1.48
C ALA A 61 -7.84 -14.36 -1.86
N ASN A 62 -7.46 -14.06 -3.10
CA ASN A 62 -7.45 -12.70 -3.62
C ASN A 62 -8.89 -12.14 -3.68
N PRO A 63 -9.22 -11.10 -2.89
CA PRO A 63 -10.56 -10.52 -2.84
C PRO A 63 -10.99 -9.80 -4.12
N PHE A 64 -10.06 -9.48 -5.02
CA PHE A 64 -10.33 -8.70 -6.22
C PHE A 64 -10.60 -9.56 -7.46
N ARG A 65 -10.44 -10.89 -7.35
CA ARG A 65 -10.75 -11.83 -8.43
C ARG A 65 -12.26 -11.93 -8.64
N LYS A 66 -12.69 -11.70 -9.89
CA LYS A 66 -14.09 -11.78 -10.31
C LYS A 66 -14.61 -13.23 -10.38
N ASP A 67 -13.72 -14.19 -10.65
CA ASP A 67 -14.07 -15.61 -10.78
C ASP A 67 -14.61 -16.24 -9.49
N PHE A 68 -14.43 -15.57 -8.35
CA PHE A 68 -15.00 -15.96 -7.06
C PHE A 68 -16.15 -15.06 -6.61
N GLU A 69 -16.80 -14.34 -7.55
CA GLU A 69 -17.91 -13.42 -7.31
C GLU A 69 -17.62 -12.35 -6.22
N GLY A 70 -16.34 -12.01 -6.00
CA GLY A 70 -15.97 -11.12 -4.91
C GLY A 70 -16.31 -11.68 -3.52
N LYS A 71 -16.33 -13.01 -3.33
CA LYS A 71 -16.61 -13.70 -2.06
C LYS A 71 -15.89 -13.07 -0.86
N TYR A 72 -14.65 -12.62 -1.06
CA TYR A 72 -13.83 -12.01 -0.01
C TYR A 72 -13.78 -10.48 -0.08
N LEU A 73 -14.44 -9.84 -1.04
CA LEU A 73 -14.43 -8.39 -1.24
C LEU A 73 -15.10 -7.64 -0.08
N HIS A 74 -16.22 -8.16 0.43
CA HIS A 74 -16.88 -7.59 1.60
C HIS A 74 -15.98 -7.62 2.84
N GLU A 75 -15.31 -8.75 3.09
CA GLU A 75 -14.40 -8.89 4.22
C GLU A 75 -13.14 -8.03 4.06
N PHE A 76 -12.60 -7.94 2.84
CA PHE A 76 -11.54 -7.00 2.52
C PHE A 76 -11.94 -5.57 2.88
N ARG A 77 -13.13 -5.10 2.44
CA ARG A 77 -13.62 -3.75 2.72
C ARG A 77 -13.69 -3.45 4.21
N ARG A 78 -14.29 -4.37 4.98
CA ARG A 78 -14.37 -4.23 6.44
C ARG A 78 -12.99 -4.02 7.07
N ARG A 79 -11.98 -4.82 6.65
CA ARG A 79 -10.61 -4.72 7.16
C ARG A 79 -9.91 -3.46 6.67
N TYR A 80 -10.10 -3.10 5.41
CA TYR A 80 -9.57 -1.87 4.83
C TYR A 80 -10.10 -0.63 5.57
N ASP A 81 -11.42 -0.54 5.78
CA ASP A 81 -12.05 0.58 6.49
C ASP A 81 -11.57 0.68 7.94
N PHE A 82 -11.39 -0.46 8.62
CA PHE A 82 -10.79 -0.51 9.94
C PHE A 82 -9.37 0.09 9.95
N TRP A 83 -8.50 -0.33 9.03
CA TRP A 83 -7.14 0.20 8.95
C TRP A 83 -7.10 1.67 8.55
N ALA A 84 -7.91 2.05 7.57
CA ALA A 84 -8.04 3.43 7.13
C ALA A 84 -8.51 4.33 8.29
N ALA A 85 -9.44 3.87 9.14
CA ALA A 85 -9.85 4.60 10.34
C ALA A 85 -8.75 4.64 11.41
N LYS A 86 -8.09 3.50 11.67
CA LYS A 86 -7.02 3.36 12.67
C LYS A 86 -5.83 4.27 12.37
N LEU A 87 -5.47 4.44 11.10
CA LEU A 87 -4.32 5.24 10.68
C LEU A 87 -4.67 6.73 10.44
N ARG A 88 -5.95 7.08 10.30
CA ARG A 88 -6.40 8.42 9.86
C ARG A 88 -5.93 9.57 10.72
N ASN A 89 -5.85 9.36 12.04
CA ASN A 89 -5.55 10.42 13.00
C ASN A 89 -4.05 10.53 13.30
N ALA A 90 -3.21 9.85 12.51
CA ALA A 90 -1.78 9.91 12.69
C ALA A 90 -1.24 11.30 12.32
N HIS A 91 -0.23 11.77 13.06
CA HIS A 91 0.46 13.00 12.74
C HIS A 91 1.07 12.94 11.34
N THR A 92 1.09 14.07 10.63
CA THR A 92 1.58 14.16 9.24
C THR A 92 3.05 13.76 9.08
N THR A 93 3.82 13.83 10.16
CA THR A 93 5.23 13.44 10.25
C THR A 93 5.42 11.95 10.62
N SER A 94 4.35 11.18 10.80
CA SER A 94 4.45 9.79 11.26
C SER A 94 4.52 8.79 10.11
N ILE A 95 5.03 7.59 10.41
CA ILE A 95 5.00 6.47 9.47
C ILE A 95 3.56 6.05 9.16
N GLN A 96 2.65 6.12 10.14
CA GLN A 96 1.24 5.79 9.94
C GLN A 96 0.58 6.72 8.93
N HIS A 97 0.91 8.02 8.94
CA HIS A 97 0.44 8.94 7.92
C HIS A 97 0.97 8.58 6.52
N LEU A 98 2.25 8.19 6.40
CA LEU A 98 2.78 7.69 5.13
C LEU A 98 2.03 6.42 4.67
N LEU A 99 1.77 5.46 5.58
CA LEU A 99 1.02 4.25 5.27
C LEU A 99 -0.40 4.55 4.77
N THR A 100 -1.08 5.59 5.30
CA THR A 100 -2.40 6.00 4.76
C THR A 100 -2.32 6.44 3.30
N GLN A 101 -1.21 7.05 2.89
CA GLN A 101 -1.02 7.56 1.52
C GLN A 101 -0.61 6.44 0.56
N MET A 102 0.19 5.48 1.03
CA MET A 102 0.58 4.28 0.26
C MET A 102 -0.59 3.33 0.01
N LEU A 103 -1.52 3.24 0.95
CA LEU A 103 -2.68 2.33 0.88
C LEU A 103 -3.94 3.02 0.35
N ARG A 104 -3.82 4.13 -0.38
CA ARG A 104 -4.99 4.79 -0.97
C ARG A 104 -5.62 3.94 -2.07
N LEU A 105 -6.95 3.98 -2.09
CA LEU A 105 -7.84 3.47 -3.14
C LEU A 105 -8.83 4.55 -3.56
N GLY A 106 -9.24 4.48 -4.83
CA GLY A 106 -10.31 5.30 -5.37
C GLY A 106 -11.67 5.03 -4.69
N VAL A 107 -12.54 6.05 -4.71
CA VAL A 107 -13.84 6.05 -4.04
C VAL A 107 -14.79 4.93 -4.52
N LYS A 108 -14.60 4.44 -5.75
CA LYS A 108 -15.44 3.41 -6.38
C LYS A 108 -14.72 2.07 -6.54
N MET A 109 -13.99 1.64 -5.52
CA MET A 109 -13.09 0.49 -5.61
C MET A 109 -13.74 -0.85 -6.06
N ASP A 110 -15.04 -1.06 -5.81
CA ASP A 110 -15.78 -2.21 -6.32
C ASP A 110 -15.98 -2.22 -7.84
N LYS A 111 -16.09 -1.03 -8.43
CA LYS A 111 -16.42 -0.85 -9.85
C LYS A 111 -15.19 -0.46 -10.67
N ASP A 112 -14.28 0.27 -10.03
CA ASP A 112 -13.03 0.77 -10.58
C ASP A 112 -12.00 0.89 -9.44
N PRO A 113 -11.20 -0.17 -9.21
CA PRO A 113 -10.10 -0.17 -8.26
C PRO A 113 -8.92 0.68 -8.79
N ASN A 114 -9.14 1.99 -8.94
CA ASN A 114 -8.09 2.94 -9.29
C ASN A 114 -7.20 3.19 -8.06
N PRO A 115 -5.86 3.33 -8.21
CA PRO A 115 -4.98 3.79 -7.13
C PRO A 115 -5.40 5.14 -6.52
N GLY A 116 -6.23 5.93 -7.20
CA GLY A 116 -6.72 7.20 -6.67
C GLY A 116 -5.59 8.23 -6.60
N GLN A 117 -5.42 8.85 -5.44
CA GLN A 117 -4.31 9.77 -5.15
C GLN A 117 -3.24 9.07 -4.30
N ARG A 118 -2.93 7.80 -4.63
CA ARG A 118 -1.86 7.02 -3.98
C ARG A 118 -0.54 7.72 -4.26
N ILE A 119 0.25 7.90 -3.21
CA ILE A 119 1.56 8.53 -3.30
C ILE A 119 2.48 7.69 -4.18
N SER A 120 3.36 8.34 -4.95
CA SER A 120 4.45 7.67 -5.67
C SER A 120 5.61 7.32 -4.73
N ALA A 121 6.52 6.46 -5.17
CA ALA A 121 7.73 6.14 -4.40
C ALA A 121 8.61 7.39 -4.16
N ASP A 122 8.72 8.25 -5.17
CA ASP A 122 9.50 9.49 -5.13
C ASP A 122 8.91 10.51 -4.13
N GLU A 123 7.59 10.69 -4.11
CA GLU A 123 6.91 11.50 -3.10
C GLU A 123 7.02 10.88 -1.70
N ALA A 124 6.94 9.55 -1.58
CA ALA A 124 7.08 8.86 -0.31
C ALA A 124 8.47 9.07 0.30
N LEU A 125 9.54 9.13 -0.51
CA LEU A 125 10.89 9.41 -0.05
C LEU A 125 11.08 10.86 0.44
N ARG A 126 10.22 11.80 0.00
CA ARG A 126 10.20 13.19 0.48
C ARG A 126 9.28 13.40 1.68
N HIS A 127 8.64 12.35 2.18
CA HIS A 127 7.71 12.45 3.30
C HIS A 127 8.39 12.93 4.59
N ASP A 128 7.69 13.73 5.39
CA ASP A 128 8.24 14.35 6.60
C ASP A 128 8.68 13.35 7.68
N VAL A 129 8.24 12.10 7.60
CA VAL A 129 8.70 11.00 8.49
C VAL A 129 10.20 10.75 8.42
N TRP A 130 10.85 11.15 7.32
CA TRP A 130 12.29 10.99 7.14
C TRP A 130 13.09 12.21 7.61
N LYS A 131 12.42 13.31 7.97
CA LYS A 131 13.10 14.47 8.54
C LYS A 131 13.61 14.08 9.93
N LYS A 132 14.92 14.21 10.14
CA LYS A 132 15.50 14.03 11.47
C LYS A 132 15.03 15.18 12.36
N ASP A 133 14.67 14.87 13.60
CA ASP A 133 14.58 15.92 14.61
C ASP A 133 15.99 16.51 14.79
N GLU A 134 16.11 17.84 14.79
CA GLU A 134 17.40 18.53 15.04
C GLU A 134 18.01 18.19 16.42
N ALA A 135 17.29 17.44 17.27
CA ALA A 135 17.73 16.98 18.57
C ALA A 135 18.71 15.78 18.55
N ASP A 136 18.82 15.04 17.44
CA ASP A 136 19.60 13.80 17.39
C ASP A 136 21.11 13.99 17.10
N GLU A 137 21.59 15.22 16.88
CA GLU A 137 23.01 15.48 16.59
C GLU A 137 23.91 15.73 17.82
N HIS A 138 23.39 15.79 19.06
CA HIS A 138 24.20 16.20 20.23
C HIS A 138 24.11 15.29 21.46
N GLY A 139 24.26 13.99 21.29
CA GLY A 139 24.56 13.07 22.40
C GLY A 139 26.04 12.70 22.47
N PRO A 140 26.87 13.22 23.40
CA PRO A 140 28.26 12.77 23.51
C PRO A 140 28.29 11.31 23.98
N LEU A 141 28.93 10.45 23.18
CA LEU A 141 29.37 9.12 23.61
C LEU A 141 30.25 9.28 24.86
N LYS A 142 29.67 9.05 26.05
CA LYS A 142 30.43 8.99 27.29
C LYS A 142 31.38 7.79 27.21
N LYS A 143 32.68 8.06 27.07
CA LYS A 143 33.72 7.03 27.19
C LYS A 143 33.61 6.42 28.59
N ALA A 144 33.31 5.13 28.66
CA ALA A 144 33.42 4.38 29.91
C ALA A 144 34.88 4.39 30.37
N LYS A 145 35.14 4.95 31.55
CA LYS A 145 36.40 4.71 32.26
C LYS A 145 36.37 3.27 32.74
N MET A 146 37.23 2.42 32.18
CA MET A 146 37.59 1.16 32.83
C MET A 146 38.51 1.50 33.99
N GLY A 147 38.07 1.17 35.20
CA GLY A 147 38.91 1.05 36.39
C GLY A 147 39.47 -0.35 36.50
#